data_AF-A0A8G1UKQ0-F1
#
_entry.id   AF-A0A8G1UKQ0-F1
#
_cell.length_a   1.000
_cell.length_b   1.000
_cell.length_c   1.000
_cell.angle_alpha   90.00
_cell.angle_beta   90.00
_cell.angle_gamma   90.00
#
_symmetry.space_group_name_H-M   'P 1'
#
loop_
_entity.id
_entity.type
_entity.pdbx_description
1 polymer ?
#
loop_
_entity_poly.entity_id
_entity_poly.type
_entity_poly.pdbx_seq_one_letter_code
_entity_poly.pdbx_strand_id
1 'polypeptide(L)'
;MSDTAAPAPAAGTVTGTVRFGSCDAEARWRPADLATLPALRNPHSERLTREMDQLQAVLCAPGDILLTNRQSPSSFTELMRSAGFGARHLAVPGDPAEPVERRLAAHPVPGLAGMAAAPYAVLDGTAEALARQGLAGAAPPLEAVRLVNSKTWTTRLGHPGSGRVVTGLADLRAAVEETGPCVVKDPYGVSGQGNLVLESPERLAFLERHLTREVERRDARIELVVQQLHRPAEDFAAHLTVGPDGRVHWHGIRQVLNDGHAYRGSDRPSVDLLARLERAGYRETAESVAAAAAAVGYRGPLAVDSMTTADGTLVPVLEVNARLSPGTIAQRLDARLELRIVPVDGDDWFDRLVDALDRARLLATAGRPGLLPLAAGTLAAPRGWLFLAVLGDADPAPLTPVLERLT
;
A
#
# COMPACT_ATOMS: atom_id res chain seq x y z
N MET A 1 -10.56 -65.32 -3.61
CA MET A 1 -9.89 -64.18 -2.93
C MET A 1 -9.23 -63.33 -4.00
N SER A 2 -9.94 -62.34 -4.51
CA SER A 2 -9.37 -61.28 -5.36
C SER A 2 -10.27 -60.08 -5.20
N ASP A 3 -10.01 -59.32 -4.14
CA ASP A 3 -10.72 -58.09 -3.84
C ASP A 3 -9.99 -56.95 -4.55
N THR A 4 -10.66 -56.33 -5.52
CA THR A 4 -10.08 -55.29 -6.37
C THR A 4 -10.56 -53.96 -5.79
N ALA A 5 -9.79 -53.38 -4.88
CA ALA A 5 -10.08 -52.08 -4.33
C ALA A 5 -9.94 -51.02 -5.44
N ALA A 6 -11.02 -50.28 -5.69
CA ALA A 6 -11.01 -49.13 -6.57
C ALA A 6 -9.99 -48.08 -6.07
N PRO A 7 -9.28 -47.38 -6.97
CA PRO A 7 -8.38 -46.31 -6.56
C PRO A 7 -9.18 -45.20 -5.86
N ALA A 8 -8.68 -44.78 -4.69
CA ALA A 8 -9.17 -43.59 -4.03
C ALA A 8 -9.10 -42.39 -4.98
N PRO A 9 -10.09 -41.48 -4.98
CA PRO A 9 -10.04 -40.28 -5.81
C PRO A 9 -8.80 -39.48 -5.42
N ALA A 10 -7.99 -39.10 -6.42
CA ALA A 10 -6.90 -38.16 -6.23
C ALA A 10 -7.44 -36.91 -5.53
N ALA A 11 -6.82 -36.55 -4.40
CA ALA A 11 -7.15 -35.34 -3.67
C ALA A 11 -7.09 -34.16 -4.64
N GLY A 12 -8.25 -33.61 -4.98
CA GLY A 12 -8.38 -32.46 -5.84
C GLY A 12 -7.53 -31.32 -5.26
N THR A 13 -6.65 -30.79 -6.10
CA THR A 13 -5.86 -29.59 -5.86
C THR A 13 -6.76 -28.52 -5.26
N VAL A 14 -6.44 -28.03 -4.06
CA VAL A 14 -7.15 -26.90 -3.46
C VAL A 14 -6.79 -25.66 -4.26
N THR A 15 -7.63 -25.27 -5.23
CA THR A 15 -7.34 -24.18 -6.19
C THR A 15 -7.92 -22.84 -5.74
N GLY A 16 -7.49 -22.33 -4.59
CA GLY A 16 -7.88 -20.99 -4.11
C GLY A 16 -6.71 -20.24 -3.49
N THR A 17 -6.80 -18.92 -3.47
CA THR A 17 -5.82 -18.01 -2.87
C THR A 17 -6.32 -17.48 -1.53
N VAL A 18 -5.44 -17.39 -0.54
CA VAL A 18 -5.69 -16.69 0.72
C VAL A 18 -5.01 -15.33 0.67
N ARG A 19 -5.82 -14.26 0.66
CA ARG A 19 -5.37 -12.88 0.82
C ARG A 19 -5.49 -12.46 2.26
N PHE A 20 -4.45 -11.80 2.76
CA PHE A 20 -4.38 -11.32 4.14
C PHE A 20 -3.31 -10.25 4.26
N GLY A 21 -3.14 -9.66 5.44
CA GLY A 21 -1.92 -8.98 5.79
C GLY A 21 -2.15 -7.57 6.34
N SER A 22 -1.18 -7.13 7.13
CA SER A 22 -1.22 -5.84 7.81
C SER A 22 -0.91 -4.70 6.84
N CYS A 23 -1.85 -3.77 6.72
CA CYS A 23 -1.72 -2.59 5.86
C CYS A 23 -0.88 -1.46 6.48
N ASP A 24 -0.48 -1.58 7.75
CA ASP A 24 0.46 -0.70 8.47
C ASP A 24 1.92 -1.18 8.36
N ALA A 25 2.26 -1.87 7.27
CA ALA A 25 3.49 -2.65 7.12
C ALA A 25 4.78 -1.84 7.30
N GLU A 26 4.79 -0.60 6.82
CA GLU A 26 5.96 0.27 6.83
C GLU A 26 6.41 0.63 8.24
N ALA A 27 5.46 0.79 9.16
CA ALA A 27 5.76 1.01 10.58
C ALA A 27 6.46 -0.21 11.23
N ARG A 28 6.44 -1.38 10.57
CA ARG A 28 6.99 -2.65 11.08
C ARG A 28 8.31 -3.04 10.43
N TRP A 29 8.66 -2.44 9.29
CA TRP A 29 9.95 -2.69 8.61
C TRP A 29 11.09 -1.89 9.21
N ARG A 30 10.79 -0.72 9.78
CA ARG A 30 11.77 0.21 10.30
C ARG A 30 12.64 -0.42 11.42
N PRO A 31 13.97 -0.39 11.28
CA PRO A 31 14.87 -0.74 12.38
C PRO A 31 14.67 0.15 13.62
N ALA A 32 14.76 -0.45 14.80
CA ALA A 32 14.52 0.24 16.08
C ALA A 32 15.63 1.24 16.44
N ASP A 33 16.85 1.00 15.94
CA ASP A 33 18.03 1.84 16.18
C ASP A 33 18.01 3.15 15.38
N LEU A 34 17.16 3.31 14.36
CA LEU A 34 17.16 4.54 13.55
C LEU A 34 16.55 5.74 14.30
N ALA A 35 17.17 6.90 14.17
CA ALA A 35 16.63 8.20 14.61
C ALA A 35 15.39 8.56 13.78
N THR A 36 14.30 9.01 14.43
CA THR A 36 13.06 9.38 13.73
C THR A 36 13.06 10.85 13.35
N LEU A 37 12.28 11.20 12.33
CA LEU A 37 11.90 12.60 12.13
C LEU A 37 10.82 13.02 13.15
N PRO A 38 10.72 14.32 13.49
CA PRO A 38 9.62 14.84 14.29
C PRO A 38 8.27 14.56 13.61
N ALA A 39 7.40 13.80 14.27
CA ALA A 39 6.12 13.36 13.73
C ALA A 39 5.00 13.46 14.79
N LEU A 40 3.77 13.73 14.35
CA LEU A 40 2.59 13.73 15.20
C LEU A 40 1.80 12.44 14.94
N ARG A 41 1.84 11.54 15.93
CA ARG A 41 1.06 10.30 15.85
C ARG A 41 -0.43 10.60 15.88
N ASN A 42 -1.16 9.90 15.02
CA ASN A 42 -2.62 9.94 14.97
C ASN A 42 -3.17 8.52 15.12
N PRO A 43 -3.49 8.09 16.37
CA PRO A 43 -4.00 6.75 16.64
C PRO A 43 -5.27 6.40 15.85
N HIS A 44 -6.09 7.40 15.52
CA HIS A 44 -7.28 7.20 14.70
C HIS A 44 -6.90 6.80 13.27
N SER A 45 -6.00 7.54 12.62
CA SER A 45 -5.50 7.17 11.28
C SER A 45 -4.79 5.80 11.29
N GLU A 46 -3.98 5.52 12.31
CA GLU A 46 -3.31 4.22 12.45
C GLU A 46 -4.32 3.06 12.55
N ARG A 47 -5.45 3.28 13.24
CA ARG A 47 -6.55 2.32 13.28
C ARG A 47 -7.17 2.12 11.91
N LEU A 48 -7.49 3.21 11.19
CA LEU A 48 -8.09 3.11 9.85
C LEU A 48 -7.16 2.40 8.87
N THR A 49 -5.84 2.62 8.94
CA THR A 49 -4.86 1.92 8.12
C THR A 49 -4.97 0.40 8.29
N ARG A 50 -5.17 -0.11 9.52
CA ARG A 50 -5.30 -1.56 9.74
C ARG A 50 -6.57 -2.16 9.13
N GLU A 51 -7.61 -1.37 8.93
CA GLU A 51 -8.86 -1.81 8.30
C GLU A 51 -8.85 -1.67 6.77
N MET A 52 -7.73 -1.22 6.17
CA MET A 52 -7.56 -1.14 4.71
C MET A 52 -7.41 -2.51 4.04
N ASP A 53 -7.32 -3.60 4.80
CA ASP A 53 -7.20 -4.94 4.23
C ASP A 53 -8.43 -5.37 3.41
N GLN A 54 -9.61 -4.81 3.72
CA GLN A 54 -10.85 -4.98 2.97
C GLN A 54 -10.73 -4.55 1.50
N LEU A 55 -9.83 -3.61 1.18
CA LEU A 55 -9.57 -3.20 -0.19
C LEU A 55 -9.09 -4.37 -1.07
N GLN A 56 -8.56 -5.45 -0.47
CA GLN A 56 -8.13 -6.64 -1.20
C GLN A 56 -9.29 -7.53 -1.67
N ALA A 57 -10.53 -7.30 -1.22
CA ALA A 57 -11.70 -8.09 -1.62
C ALA A 57 -11.90 -8.13 -3.13
N VAL A 58 -11.62 -7.01 -3.80
CA VAL A 58 -11.74 -6.87 -5.26
C VAL A 58 -10.62 -7.56 -6.04
N LEU A 59 -9.62 -8.11 -5.34
CA LEU A 59 -8.53 -8.90 -5.91
C LEU A 59 -8.78 -10.41 -5.82
N CYS A 60 -9.92 -10.80 -5.27
CA CYS A 60 -10.28 -12.19 -5.03
C CYS A 60 -11.17 -12.76 -6.14
N ALA A 61 -10.84 -13.97 -6.58
CA ALA A 61 -11.68 -14.79 -7.44
C ALA A 61 -12.70 -15.60 -6.61
N PRO A 62 -13.75 -16.14 -7.24
CA PRO A 62 -14.57 -17.18 -6.62
C PRO A 62 -13.71 -18.35 -6.12
N GLY A 63 -13.86 -18.71 -4.84
CA GLY A 63 -13.05 -19.77 -4.20
C GLY A 63 -11.85 -19.24 -3.40
N ASP A 64 -11.52 -17.96 -3.52
CA ASP A 64 -10.53 -17.32 -2.65
C ASP A 64 -11.08 -17.04 -1.25
N ILE A 65 -10.17 -16.84 -0.31
CA ILE A 65 -10.46 -16.39 1.06
C ILE A 65 -9.77 -15.04 1.29
N LEU A 66 -10.52 -14.07 1.81
CA LEU A 66 -9.96 -12.84 2.35
C LEU A 66 -9.99 -12.91 3.87
N LEU A 67 -8.82 -12.81 4.50
CA LEU A 67 -8.68 -12.67 5.94
C LEU A 67 -8.53 -11.19 6.29
N THR A 68 -9.47 -10.66 7.08
CA THR A 68 -9.51 -9.25 7.49
C THR A 68 -9.21 -9.09 8.99
N ASN A 69 -8.73 -7.92 9.38
CA ASN A 69 -8.30 -7.56 10.73
C ASN A 69 -9.45 -7.72 11.74
N ARG A 70 -10.65 -7.33 11.29
CA ARG A 70 -11.94 -7.46 11.99
C ARG A 70 -12.97 -8.14 11.09
N GLN A 71 -14.07 -8.57 11.71
CA GLN A 71 -15.21 -9.09 10.97
C GLN A 71 -15.82 -7.98 10.10
N SER A 72 -15.90 -8.24 8.80
CA SER A 72 -16.59 -7.34 7.88
C SER A 72 -18.11 -7.43 8.09
N PRO A 73 -18.87 -6.33 7.98
CA PRO A 73 -20.32 -6.37 8.05
C PRO A 73 -20.90 -7.21 6.90
N SER A 74 -22.09 -7.79 7.11
CA SER A 74 -22.74 -8.63 6.09
C SER A 74 -23.02 -7.86 4.81
N SER A 75 -23.45 -6.59 4.93
CA SER A 75 -23.66 -5.66 3.82
C SER A 75 -22.43 -5.48 2.93
N PHE A 76 -21.21 -5.42 3.50
CA PHE A 76 -19.98 -5.34 2.72
C PHE A 76 -19.75 -6.62 1.92
N THR A 77 -19.96 -7.78 2.54
CA THR A 77 -19.80 -9.08 1.87
C THR A 77 -20.84 -9.28 0.78
N GLU A 78 -22.09 -8.86 1.02
CA GLU A 78 -23.16 -8.87 0.03
C GLU A 78 -22.90 -7.91 -1.12
N LEU A 79 -22.40 -6.70 -0.84
CA LEU A 79 -22.00 -5.73 -1.85
C LEU A 79 -20.92 -6.31 -2.77
N MET A 80 -19.82 -6.83 -2.20
CA MET A 80 -18.73 -7.43 -2.99
C MET A 80 -19.24 -8.56 -3.88
N ARG A 81 -20.09 -9.45 -3.33
CA ARG A 81 -20.73 -10.52 -4.10
C ARG A 81 -21.62 -9.98 -5.22
N SER A 82 -22.43 -8.96 -4.95
CA SER A 82 -23.31 -8.34 -5.95
C SER A 82 -22.54 -7.64 -7.07
N ALA A 83 -21.33 -7.14 -6.77
CA ALA A 83 -20.40 -6.54 -7.72
C ALA A 83 -19.58 -7.57 -8.51
N GLY A 84 -19.71 -8.86 -8.21
CA GLY A 84 -19.04 -9.96 -8.92
C GLY A 84 -17.76 -10.49 -8.26
N PHE A 85 -17.43 -10.04 -7.04
CA PHE A 85 -16.28 -10.52 -6.29
C PHE A 85 -16.68 -11.65 -5.33
N GLY A 86 -15.92 -12.75 -5.33
CA GLY A 86 -16.39 -14.05 -4.83
C GLY A 86 -15.66 -14.61 -3.61
N ALA A 87 -14.94 -13.78 -2.84
CA ALA A 87 -14.19 -14.28 -1.67
C ALA A 87 -15.09 -14.65 -0.50
N ARG A 88 -14.70 -15.69 0.24
CA ARG A 88 -15.16 -15.89 1.62
C ARG A 88 -14.37 -14.95 2.53
N HIS A 89 -15.06 -14.04 3.21
CA HIS A 89 -14.46 -13.11 4.17
C HIS A 89 -14.44 -13.74 5.56
N LEU A 90 -13.27 -13.78 6.21
CA LEU A 90 -13.12 -14.25 7.58
C LEU A 90 -12.32 -13.23 8.39
N ALA A 91 -12.73 -12.99 9.63
CA ALA A 91 -11.90 -12.25 10.57
C ALA A 91 -10.72 -13.12 11.01
N VAL A 92 -9.55 -12.52 11.09
CA VAL A 92 -8.40 -13.12 11.78
C VAL A 92 -8.73 -13.14 13.28
N PRO A 93 -8.50 -14.24 14.01
CA PRO A 93 -8.68 -14.30 15.46
C PRO A 93 -7.57 -13.55 16.24
N GLY A 94 -7.82 -13.19 17.50
CA GLY A 94 -6.86 -12.49 18.37
C GLY A 94 -7.03 -10.95 18.39
N ASP A 95 -6.07 -10.24 18.99
CA ASP A 95 -6.13 -8.78 19.17
C ASP A 95 -5.92 -8.02 17.84
N PRO A 96 -6.90 -7.21 17.36
CA PRO A 96 -6.78 -6.42 16.13
C PRO A 96 -5.78 -5.26 16.18
N ALA A 97 -5.10 -5.02 17.32
CA ALA A 97 -3.94 -4.13 17.40
C ALA A 97 -2.63 -4.81 16.97
N GLU A 98 -2.57 -6.15 17.04
CA GLU A 98 -1.42 -6.94 16.60
C GLU A 98 -1.44 -7.19 15.08
N PRO A 99 -0.27 -7.34 14.43
CA PRO A 99 -0.20 -7.67 13.01
C PRO A 99 -0.93 -8.96 12.67
N VAL A 100 -1.60 -8.98 11.51
CA VAL A 100 -2.34 -10.14 11.02
C VAL A 100 -1.45 -11.39 10.94
N GLU A 101 -0.19 -11.22 10.55
CA GLU A 101 0.80 -12.27 10.39
C GLU A 101 1.06 -12.98 11.73
N ARG A 102 1.26 -12.23 12.81
CA ARG A 102 1.49 -12.81 14.15
C ARG A 102 0.26 -13.52 14.67
N ARG A 103 -0.92 -12.95 14.43
CA ARG A 103 -2.19 -13.54 14.83
C ARG A 103 -2.45 -14.86 14.10
N LEU A 104 -2.15 -14.93 12.80
CA LEU A 104 -2.24 -16.16 12.02
C LEU A 104 -1.20 -17.21 12.45
N ALA A 105 -0.02 -16.81 12.90
CA ALA A 105 0.95 -17.74 13.48
C ALA A 105 0.45 -18.33 14.82
N ALA A 106 -0.16 -17.50 15.66
CA ALA A 106 -0.66 -17.90 16.99
C ALA A 106 -1.99 -18.68 16.95
N HIS A 107 -2.85 -18.37 15.97
CA HIS A 107 -4.22 -18.86 15.91
C HIS A 107 -4.55 -19.40 14.50
N PRO A 108 -4.29 -20.70 14.25
CA PRO A 108 -4.64 -21.36 13.00
C PRO A 108 -6.11 -21.20 12.63
N VAL A 109 -6.38 -20.86 11.37
CA VAL A 109 -7.71 -20.75 10.80
C VAL A 109 -8.00 -22.04 10.02
N PRO A 110 -9.06 -22.79 10.36
CA PRO A 110 -9.36 -24.06 9.68
C PRO A 110 -9.64 -23.89 8.18
N GLY A 111 -9.16 -24.85 7.38
CA GLY A 111 -9.49 -24.96 5.95
C GLY A 111 -8.64 -24.12 5.01
N LEU A 112 -7.47 -23.63 5.44
CA LEU A 112 -6.53 -22.90 4.59
C LEU A 112 -5.42 -23.78 3.98
N ALA A 113 -5.23 -24.99 4.49
CA ALA A 113 -4.12 -25.86 4.10
C ALA A 113 -4.11 -26.15 2.59
N GLY A 114 -2.94 -25.99 1.95
CA GLY A 114 -2.73 -26.20 0.52
C GLY A 114 -3.11 -25.01 -0.38
N MET A 115 -3.80 -23.99 0.13
CA MET A 115 -4.14 -22.78 -0.64
C MET A 115 -2.92 -21.88 -0.87
N ALA A 116 -2.88 -21.16 -1.98
CA ALA A 116 -1.79 -20.22 -2.28
C ALA A 116 -1.87 -18.98 -1.36
N ALA A 117 -0.74 -18.55 -0.78
CA ALA A 117 -0.66 -17.32 -0.01
C ALA A 117 -0.46 -16.09 -0.90
N ALA A 118 -1.22 -15.02 -0.67
CA ALA A 118 -1.02 -13.71 -1.30
C ALA A 118 -1.13 -12.59 -0.26
N PRO A 119 -0.10 -12.39 0.59
CA PRO A 119 -0.12 -11.33 1.59
C PRO A 119 -0.08 -9.93 0.95
N TYR A 120 -0.66 -8.95 1.63
CA TYR A 120 -0.59 -7.53 1.27
C TYR A 120 0.87 -7.05 1.25
N ALA A 121 1.61 -7.41 2.28
CA ALA A 121 3.01 -7.09 2.51
C ALA A 121 3.66 -8.25 3.26
N VAL A 122 4.99 -8.37 3.15
CA VAL A 122 5.73 -9.39 3.90
C VAL A 122 6.30 -8.74 5.16
N LEU A 123 5.80 -9.17 6.31
CA LEU A 123 6.22 -8.72 7.64
C LEU A 123 6.93 -9.82 8.44
N ASP A 124 7.50 -9.42 9.57
CA ASP A 124 7.89 -10.34 10.63
C ASP A 124 6.70 -11.25 11.02
N GLY A 125 6.93 -12.55 11.10
CA GLY A 125 5.90 -13.57 11.32
C GLY A 125 5.19 -14.08 10.06
N THR A 126 5.38 -13.49 8.86
CA THR A 126 4.71 -13.97 7.63
C THR A 126 5.07 -15.42 7.32
N ALA A 127 6.37 -15.77 7.33
CA ALA A 127 6.81 -17.13 7.05
C ALA A 127 6.27 -18.13 8.08
N GLU A 128 6.20 -17.76 9.37
CA GLU A 128 5.60 -18.59 10.41
C GLU A 128 4.09 -18.75 10.19
N ALA A 129 3.37 -17.68 9.85
CA ALA A 129 1.95 -17.74 9.52
C ALA A 129 1.68 -18.71 8.37
N LEU A 130 2.46 -18.61 7.27
CA LEU A 130 2.36 -19.53 6.14
C LEU A 130 2.51 -20.99 6.57
N ALA A 131 3.55 -21.28 7.36
CA ALA A 131 3.82 -22.64 7.86
C ALA A 131 2.72 -23.16 8.80
N ARG A 132 2.28 -22.34 9.76
CA ARG A 132 1.25 -22.69 10.77
C ARG A 132 -0.13 -22.92 10.15
N GLN A 133 -0.45 -22.20 9.07
CA GLN A 133 -1.70 -22.32 8.34
C GLN A 133 -1.65 -23.43 7.27
N GLY A 134 -0.47 -23.97 6.98
CA GLY A 134 -0.26 -24.95 5.89
C GLY A 134 -0.45 -24.35 4.50
N LEU A 135 -0.22 -23.04 4.33
CA LEU A 135 -0.37 -22.35 3.05
C LEU A 135 0.75 -22.73 2.08
N ALA A 136 0.42 -22.82 0.79
CA ALA A 136 1.37 -23.02 -0.28
C ALA A 136 2.10 -21.72 -0.64
N GLY A 137 3.39 -21.83 -0.92
CA GLY A 137 4.27 -20.73 -1.29
C GLY A 137 5.34 -20.44 -0.24
N ALA A 138 6.21 -19.49 -0.54
CA ALA A 138 7.25 -19.02 0.36
C ALA A 138 7.26 -17.50 0.38
N ALA A 139 7.45 -16.92 1.56
CA ALA A 139 7.72 -15.49 1.69
C ALA A 139 9.16 -15.20 1.25
N PRO A 140 9.44 -14.07 0.57
CA PRO A 140 10.81 -13.60 0.39
C PRO A 140 11.48 -13.36 1.75
N PRO A 141 12.82 -13.33 1.80
CA PRO A 141 13.54 -12.99 3.01
C PRO A 141 13.16 -11.59 3.51
N LEU A 142 12.89 -11.44 4.80
CA LEU A 142 12.40 -10.18 5.39
C LEU A 142 13.44 -9.06 5.26
N GLU A 143 14.72 -9.39 5.31
CA GLU A 143 15.82 -8.45 5.09
C GLU A 143 15.79 -7.84 3.70
N ALA A 144 15.44 -8.62 2.66
CA ALA A 144 15.30 -8.12 1.30
C ALA A 144 14.09 -7.17 1.20
N VAL A 145 12.97 -7.52 1.84
CA VAL A 145 11.76 -6.68 1.88
C VAL A 145 12.05 -5.35 2.57
N ARG A 146 12.72 -5.37 3.73
CA ARG A 146 13.13 -4.17 4.45
C ARG A 146 14.08 -3.32 3.60
N LEU A 147 15.09 -3.95 3.01
CA LEU A 147 16.07 -3.25 2.19
C LEU A 147 15.42 -2.52 1.01
N VAL A 148 14.55 -3.19 0.26
CA VAL A 148 13.88 -2.61 -0.92
C VAL A 148 12.91 -1.49 -0.55
N ASN A 149 12.22 -1.57 0.60
CA ASN A 149 11.37 -0.48 1.09
C ASN A 149 12.15 0.68 1.73
N SER A 150 13.48 0.58 1.85
CA SER A 150 14.28 1.70 2.33
C SER A 150 14.45 2.74 1.24
N LYS A 151 14.02 3.97 1.52
CA LYS A 151 14.31 5.13 0.66
C LYS A 151 15.82 5.34 0.51
N THR A 152 16.63 4.96 1.49
CA THR A 152 18.10 5.07 1.37
C THR A 152 18.70 4.07 0.40
N TRP A 153 18.15 2.86 0.33
CA TRP A 153 18.54 1.87 -0.68
C TRP A 153 18.15 2.36 -2.08
N THR A 154 16.93 2.86 -2.21
CA THR A 154 16.42 3.40 -3.47
C THR A 154 17.24 4.60 -3.95
N THR A 155 17.55 5.57 -3.07
CA THR A 155 18.41 6.71 -3.39
C THR A 155 19.82 6.28 -3.81
N ARG A 156 20.37 5.23 -3.20
CA ARG A 156 21.71 4.69 -3.58
C ARG A 156 21.75 4.04 -4.96
N LEU A 157 20.60 3.78 -5.60
CA LEU A 157 20.56 3.37 -7.01
C LEU A 157 20.98 4.53 -7.96
N GLY A 158 21.00 5.78 -7.48
CA GLY A 158 21.65 6.90 -8.17
C GLY A 158 20.84 7.51 -9.31
N HIS A 159 19.52 7.34 -9.32
CA HIS A 159 18.67 7.95 -10.35
C HIS A 159 18.58 9.48 -10.20
N PRO A 160 18.39 10.23 -11.29
CA PRO A 160 18.26 11.69 -11.25
C PRO A 160 17.18 12.14 -10.27
N GLY A 161 17.49 13.17 -9.47
CA GLY A 161 16.53 13.78 -8.54
C GLY A 161 16.21 12.96 -7.28
N SER A 162 16.82 11.78 -7.06
CA SER A 162 16.59 10.89 -5.91
C SER A 162 17.16 11.39 -4.56
N GLY A 163 18.01 12.41 -4.59
CA GLY A 163 18.60 13.03 -3.40
C GLY A 163 19.92 12.39 -2.96
N ARG A 164 20.28 12.61 -1.69
CA ARG A 164 21.52 12.16 -1.05
C ARG A 164 21.22 11.50 0.30
N VAL A 165 21.86 10.36 0.57
CA VAL A 165 21.81 9.72 1.89
C VAL A 165 22.79 10.43 2.83
N VAL A 166 22.35 10.73 4.05
CA VAL A 166 23.17 11.33 5.12
C VAL A 166 23.11 10.45 6.37
N THR A 167 24.25 10.32 7.05
CA THR A 167 24.42 9.41 8.20
C THR A 167 24.83 10.11 9.49
N GLY A 168 24.86 11.44 9.51
CA GLY A 168 25.24 12.24 10.66
C GLY A 168 24.81 13.69 10.52
N LEU A 169 24.94 14.45 11.62
CA LEU A 169 24.55 15.86 11.67
C LEU A 169 25.39 16.74 10.73
N ALA A 170 26.71 16.49 10.66
CA ALA A 170 27.59 17.23 9.76
C ALA A 170 27.22 16.99 8.29
N ASP A 171 26.98 15.73 7.91
CA ASP A 171 26.56 15.35 6.55
C ASP A 171 25.19 15.96 6.21
N LEU A 172 24.25 15.93 7.16
CA LEU A 172 22.92 16.54 7.01
C LEU A 172 23.04 18.03 6.71
N ARG A 173 23.82 18.76 7.51
CA ARG A 173 24.02 20.20 7.33
C ARG A 173 24.62 20.51 5.96
N ALA A 174 25.71 19.82 5.60
CA ALA A 174 26.37 20.02 4.32
C ALA A 174 25.42 19.73 3.13
N ALA A 175 24.65 18.64 3.20
CA ALA A 175 23.70 18.29 2.16
C ALA A 175 22.55 19.30 2.02
N VAL A 176 22.05 19.84 3.14
CA VAL A 176 21.00 20.88 3.12
C VAL A 176 21.54 22.20 2.57
N GLU A 177 22.75 22.61 2.95
CA GLU A 177 23.41 23.82 2.43
C GLU A 177 23.67 23.71 0.92
N GLU A 178 24.14 22.55 0.45
CA GLU A 178 24.38 22.27 -0.97
C GLU A 178 23.08 22.23 -1.78
N THR A 179 22.02 21.63 -1.24
CA THR A 179 20.75 21.45 -1.95
C THR A 179 19.89 22.72 -1.94
N GLY A 180 19.98 23.55 -0.90
CA GLY A 180 19.03 24.62 -0.65
C GLY A 180 17.68 24.09 -0.15
N PRO A 181 16.53 24.68 -0.56
CA PRO A 181 15.21 24.18 -0.21
C PRO A 181 15.05 22.70 -0.53
N CYS A 182 14.83 21.90 0.51
CA CYS A 182 14.85 20.44 0.42
C CYS A 182 13.76 19.79 1.27
N VAL A 183 13.54 18.50 1.04
CA VAL A 183 12.79 17.61 1.91
C VAL A 183 13.75 16.59 2.50
N VAL A 184 13.73 16.46 3.82
CA VAL A 184 14.42 15.39 4.55
C VAL A 184 13.44 14.25 4.77
N LYS A 185 13.82 13.03 4.39
CA LYS A 185 12.96 11.85 4.48
C LYS A 185 13.52 10.79 5.43
N ASP A 186 12.67 10.25 6.29
CA ASP A 186 12.95 9.02 7.06
C ASP A 186 12.98 7.83 6.08
N PRO A 187 13.95 6.91 6.18
CA PRO A 187 14.10 5.81 5.22
C PRO A 187 12.86 4.90 5.11
N TYR A 188 12.07 4.77 6.17
CA TYR A 188 10.87 3.92 6.26
C TYR A 188 9.61 4.72 6.59
N GLY A 189 9.69 6.05 6.50
CA GLY A 189 8.56 6.92 6.80
C GLY A 189 7.46 6.84 5.74
N VAL A 190 6.21 7.01 6.18
CA VAL A 190 5.00 6.95 5.34
C VAL A 190 4.13 8.20 5.45
N SER A 191 3.33 8.45 4.42
CA SER A 191 2.12 9.29 4.44
C SER A 191 2.28 10.62 5.17
N GLY A 192 3.35 11.36 4.85
CA GLY A 192 3.62 12.69 5.40
C GLY A 192 4.20 12.73 6.83
N GLN A 193 4.24 11.60 7.55
CA GLN A 193 4.93 11.49 8.86
C GLN A 193 6.42 11.20 8.72
N GLY A 194 6.86 10.88 7.49
CA GLY A 194 8.23 10.56 7.14
C GLY A 194 9.00 11.66 6.42
N ASN A 195 8.41 12.85 6.24
CA ASN A 195 8.99 13.91 5.43
C ASN A 195 9.01 15.22 6.22
N LEU A 196 10.14 15.91 6.23
CA LEU A 196 10.30 17.24 6.80
C LEU A 196 10.86 18.19 5.75
N VAL A 197 10.03 19.12 5.28
CA VAL A 197 10.48 20.21 4.40
C VAL A 197 11.40 21.13 5.18
N LEU A 198 12.54 21.51 4.60
CA LEU A 198 13.51 22.47 5.13
C LEU A 198 13.70 23.61 4.13
N GLU A 199 13.15 24.77 4.49
CA GLU A 199 13.23 26.00 3.70
C GLU A 199 13.90 27.14 4.47
N SER A 200 14.26 26.91 5.74
CA SER A 200 14.88 27.92 6.59
C SER A 200 15.93 27.32 7.55
N PRO A 201 16.96 28.10 7.94
CA PRO A 201 17.97 27.66 8.90
C PRO A 201 17.38 27.25 10.27
N GLU A 202 16.28 27.88 10.70
CA GLU A 202 15.63 27.57 11.97
C GLU A 202 15.03 26.16 11.98
N ARG A 203 14.47 25.72 10.85
CA ARG A 203 13.94 24.36 10.69
C ARG A 203 15.06 23.32 10.70
N LEU A 204 16.19 23.62 10.06
CA LEU A 204 17.38 22.77 10.14
C LEU A 204 17.88 22.66 11.58
N ALA A 205 18.05 23.79 12.28
CA ALA A 205 18.49 23.79 13.67
C ALA A 205 17.51 23.05 14.60
N PHE A 206 16.21 23.12 14.33
CA PHE A 206 15.20 22.31 15.03
C PHE A 206 15.40 20.81 14.81
N LEU A 207 15.60 20.39 13.57
CA LEU A 207 15.87 18.99 13.23
C LEU A 207 17.17 18.50 13.88
N GLU A 208 18.26 19.26 13.79
CA GLU A 208 19.54 18.92 14.42
C GLU A 208 19.38 18.71 15.92
N ARG A 209 18.72 19.65 16.63
CA ARG A 209 18.43 19.49 18.06
C ARG A 209 17.59 18.26 18.37
N HIS A 210 16.67 17.88 17.47
CA HIS A 210 15.86 16.67 17.66
C HIS A 210 16.73 15.42 17.51
N LEU A 211 17.50 15.32 16.43
CA LEU A 211 18.37 14.18 16.15
C LEU A 211 19.46 14.02 17.21
N THR A 212 20.07 15.10 17.71
CA THR A 212 21.01 15.04 18.85
C THR A 212 20.37 14.38 20.06
N ARG A 213 19.13 14.77 20.42
CA ARG A 213 18.41 14.16 21.55
C ARG A 213 18.10 12.69 21.33
N GLU A 214 17.80 12.28 20.09
CA GLU A 214 17.53 10.88 19.77
C GLU A 214 18.79 10.03 19.90
N VAL A 215 19.94 10.53 19.44
CA VAL A 215 21.26 9.90 19.62
C VAL A 215 21.58 9.79 21.12
N GLU A 216 21.49 10.89 21.88
CA GLU A 216 21.85 10.91 23.31
C GLU A 216 20.95 10.03 24.18
N ARG A 217 19.66 9.95 23.88
CA ARG A 217 18.68 9.24 24.73
C ARG A 217 18.51 7.76 24.37
N ARG A 218 18.69 7.42 23.10
CA ARG A 218 18.34 6.09 22.57
C ARG A 218 19.49 5.40 21.85
N ASP A 219 20.67 6.01 21.82
CA ASP A 219 21.81 5.59 20.99
C ASP A 219 21.39 5.43 19.51
N ALA A 220 20.52 6.33 19.06
CA ALA A 220 19.90 6.21 17.75
C ALA A 220 20.89 6.53 16.63
N ARG A 221 20.94 5.69 15.60
CA ARG A 221 21.71 5.91 14.38
C ARG A 221 20.97 6.86 13.44
N ILE A 222 21.66 7.90 12.97
CA ILE A 222 21.11 8.81 11.95
C ILE A 222 21.29 8.15 10.59
N GLU A 223 20.19 8.02 9.85
CA GLU A 223 20.20 7.69 8.43
C GLU A 223 18.97 8.36 7.80
N LEU A 224 19.18 9.32 6.91
CA LEU A 224 18.12 10.13 6.29
C LEU A 224 18.41 10.34 4.80
N VAL A 225 17.40 10.74 4.04
CA VAL A 225 17.56 11.19 2.65
C VAL A 225 17.31 12.69 2.58
N VAL A 226 18.25 13.47 2.05
CA VAL A 226 18.05 14.88 1.69
C VAL A 226 17.78 14.94 0.19
N GLN A 227 16.57 15.35 -0.19
CA GLN A 227 16.16 15.46 -1.58
C GLN A 227 15.74 16.90 -1.88
N GLN A 228 16.03 17.39 -3.09
CA GLN A 228 15.54 18.70 -3.53
C GLN A 228 14.02 18.82 -3.35
N LEU A 229 13.56 20.00 -2.92
CA LEU A 229 12.13 20.28 -2.82
C LEU A 229 11.56 20.53 -4.21
N HIS A 230 11.14 19.44 -4.86
CA HIS A 230 10.56 19.47 -6.18
C HIS A 230 9.17 20.09 -6.18
N ARG A 231 8.80 20.73 -7.29
CA ARG A 231 7.44 21.19 -7.57
C ARG A 231 6.75 20.18 -8.49
N PRO A 232 5.99 19.21 -7.96
CA PRO A 232 5.37 18.18 -8.78
C PRO A 232 4.32 18.80 -9.72
N ALA A 233 4.29 18.29 -10.95
CA ALA A 233 3.22 18.52 -11.92
C ALA A 233 2.26 17.32 -11.95
N GLU A 234 2.82 16.11 -12.05
CA GLU A 234 2.07 14.85 -12.08
C GLU A 234 2.84 13.79 -11.30
N ASP A 235 2.20 13.18 -10.31
CA ASP A 235 2.71 12.01 -9.59
C ASP A 235 2.16 10.73 -10.24
N PHE A 236 2.99 9.70 -10.32
CA PHE A 236 2.59 8.40 -10.87
C PHE A 236 3.44 7.28 -10.28
N ALA A 237 2.96 6.04 -10.42
CA ALA A 237 3.68 4.86 -10.01
C ALA A 237 3.68 3.82 -11.11
N ALA A 238 4.85 3.25 -11.39
CA ALA A 238 4.96 2.01 -12.16
C ALA A 238 4.65 0.81 -11.25
N HIS A 239 3.88 -0.16 -11.74
CA HIS A 239 3.56 -1.37 -11.01
C HIS A 239 4.18 -2.59 -11.69
N LEU A 240 4.90 -3.39 -10.90
CA LEU A 240 5.60 -4.58 -11.35
C LEU A 240 5.41 -5.74 -10.36
N THR A 241 5.83 -6.94 -10.73
CA THR A 241 6.00 -8.07 -9.82
C THR A 241 7.33 -8.75 -10.11
N VAL A 242 8.09 -9.02 -9.07
CA VAL A 242 9.27 -9.89 -9.15
C VAL A 242 8.82 -11.32 -8.87
N GLY A 243 8.74 -12.14 -9.91
CA GLY A 243 8.32 -13.53 -9.84
C GLY A 243 9.32 -14.40 -9.07
N PRO A 244 8.92 -15.62 -8.63
CA PRO A 244 9.76 -16.49 -7.80
C PRO A 244 11.16 -16.78 -8.35
N ASP A 245 11.29 -16.85 -9.68
CA ASP A 245 12.55 -17.05 -10.40
C ASP A 245 13.39 -15.77 -10.57
N GLY A 246 12.90 -14.64 -10.03
CA GLY A 246 13.52 -13.32 -10.15
C GLY A 246 13.13 -12.56 -11.42
N ARG A 247 12.28 -13.12 -12.30
CA ARG A 247 11.81 -12.40 -13.50
C ARG A 247 10.92 -11.22 -13.11
N VAL A 248 11.11 -10.11 -13.81
CA VAL A 248 10.31 -8.90 -13.66
C VAL A 248 9.12 -8.97 -14.61
N HIS A 249 7.92 -8.74 -14.07
CA HIS A 249 6.68 -8.64 -14.81
C HIS A 249 6.12 -7.23 -14.68
N TRP A 250 6.01 -6.52 -15.81
CA TRP A 250 5.43 -5.17 -15.90
C TRP A 250 3.90 -5.22 -15.94
N HIS A 251 3.22 -4.40 -15.12
CA HIS A 251 1.75 -4.31 -15.10
C HIS A 251 1.20 -3.00 -15.65
N GLY A 252 1.98 -1.93 -15.68
CA GLY A 252 1.55 -0.61 -16.17
C GLY A 252 1.87 0.52 -15.21
N ILE A 253 1.33 1.70 -15.53
CA ILE A 253 1.52 2.94 -14.78
C ILE A 253 0.16 3.44 -14.33
N ARG A 254 0.07 3.89 -13.08
CA ARG A 254 -1.10 4.61 -12.55
C ARG A 254 -0.70 6.01 -12.14
N GLN A 255 -1.54 6.98 -12.46
CA GLN A 255 -1.41 8.33 -11.92
C GLN A 255 -1.79 8.29 -10.43
N VAL A 256 -0.99 8.93 -9.59
CA VAL A 256 -1.26 9.07 -8.16
C VAL A 256 -1.87 10.44 -7.94
N LEU A 257 -3.06 10.47 -7.36
CA LEU A 257 -3.76 11.71 -7.04
C LEU A 257 -3.41 12.09 -5.61
N ASN A 258 -2.70 13.21 -5.44
CA ASN A 258 -2.28 13.72 -4.14
C ASN A 258 -2.85 15.12 -3.88
N ASP A 259 -3.11 15.42 -2.61
CA ASP A 259 -3.37 16.76 -2.08
C ASP A 259 -2.20 17.10 -1.14
N GLY A 260 -1.22 17.83 -1.67
CA GLY A 260 0.10 17.94 -1.05
C GLY A 260 0.78 16.57 -0.95
N HIS A 261 1.04 16.10 0.27
CA HIS A 261 1.62 14.76 0.53
C HIS A 261 0.56 13.72 0.93
N ALA A 262 -0.74 14.07 0.89
CA ALA A 262 -1.81 13.17 1.26
C ALA A 262 -2.39 12.49 0.02
N TYR A 263 -2.35 11.15 0.00
CA TYR A 263 -2.99 10.35 -1.03
C TYR A 263 -4.50 10.61 -1.09
N ARG A 264 -5.03 10.78 -2.30
CA ARG A 264 -6.46 10.99 -2.61
C ARG A 264 -7.01 10.00 -3.62
N GLY A 265 -6.17 9.23 -4.30
CA GLY A 265 -6.67 8.30 -5.31
C GLY A 265 -5.62 7.84 -6.29
N SER A 266 -6.03 6.96 -7.18
CA SER A 266 -5.20 6.47 -8.29
C SER A 266 -6.04 6.47 -9.55
N ASP A 267 -5.55 7.08 -10.63
CA ASP A 267 -6.26 7.20 -11.90
C ASP A 267 -5.44 6.67 -13.06
N ARG A 268 -6.06 6.59 -14.24
CA ARG A 268 -5.36 6.32 -15.49
C ARG A 268 -4.49 7.52 -15.84
N PRO A 269 -3.22 7.32 -16.19
CA PRO A 269 -2.38 8.39 -16.74
C PRO A 269 -3.00 8.99 -17.99
N SER A 270 -2.78 10.30 -18.21
CA SER A 270 -3.11 10.92 -19.50
C SER A 270 -2.28 10.31 -20.64
N VAL A 271 -2.82 10.33 -21.86
CA VAL A 271 -2.11 9.86 -23.06
C VAL A 271 -0.80 10.64 -23.26
N ASP A 272 -0.82 11.95 -22.99
CA ASP A 272 0.35 12.82 -23.10
C ASP A 272 1.43 12.44 -22.08
N LEU A 273 1.05 12.10 -20.84
CA LEU A 273 1.98 11.61 -19.84
C LEU A 273 2.62 10.29 -20.30
N LEU A 274 1.83 9.32 -20.75
CA LEU A 274 2.37 8.04 -21.24
C LEU A 274 3.35 8.23 -22.40
N ALA A 275 3.02 9.07 -23.38
CA ALA A 275 3.90 9.35 -24.51
C ALA A 275 5.21 10.05 -24.09
N ARG A 276 5.18 10.91 -23.05
CA ARG A 276 6.40 11.49 -22.47
C ARG A 276 7.26 10.44 -21.79
N LEU A 277 6.66 9.55 -21.01
CA LEU A 277 7.37 8.49 -20.27
C LEU A 277 7.99 7.46 -21.21
N GLU A 278 7.29 7.10 -22.29
CA GLU A 278 7.83 6.24 -23.35
C GLU A 278 9.06 6.87 -24.01
N ARG A 279 8.97 8.13 -24.44
CA ARG A 279 10.11 8.85 -25.03
C ARG A 279 11.30 9.00 -24.07
N ALA A 280 11.04 9.00 -22.77
CA ALA A 280 12.07 9.09 -21.74
C ALA A 280 12.70 7.73 -21.37
N GLY A 281 12.23 6.60 -21.92
CA GLY A 281 12.71 5.27 -21.53
C GLY A 281 12.40 4.95 -20.05
N TYR A 282 11.26 5.42 -19.55
CA TYR A 282 10.92 5.28 -18.14
C TYR A 282 10.70 3.82 -17.73
N ARG A 283 10.12 3.01 -18.64
CA ARG A 283 9.84 1.60 -18.35
C ARG A 283 11.13 0.84 -18.04
N GLU A 284 12.18 1.04 -18.83
CA GLU A 284 13.49 0.43 -18.64
C GLU A 284 14.08 0.84 -17.29
N THR A 285 13.88 2.09 -16.88
CA THR A 285 14.30 2.57 -15.56
C THR A 285 13.58 1.82 -14.45
N ALA A 286 12.25 1.72 -14.50
CA ALA A 286 11.45 1.01 -13.49
C ALA A 286 11.74 -0.50 -13.46
N GLU A 287 11.95 -1.13 -14.62
CA GLU A 287 12.37 -2.53 -14.72
C GLU A 287 13.78 -2.75 -14.14
N SER A 288 14.70 -1.79 -14.29
CA SER A 288 16.04 -1.85 -13.67
C SER A 288 15.99 -1.82 -12.14
N VAL A 289 15.07 -1.03 -11.56
CA VAL A 289 14.83 -0.98 -10.11
C VAL A 289 14.28 -2.31 -9.62
N ALA A 290 13.32 -2.90 -10.35
CA ALA A 290 12.78 -4.21 -10.02
C ALA A 290 13.82 -5.33 -10.15
N ALA A 291 14.73 -5.25 -11.13
CA ALA A 291 15.85 -6.17 -11.26
C ALA A 291 16.85 -6.03 -10.10
N ALA A 292 17.13 -4.81 -9.65
CA ALA A 292 17.95 -4.57 -8.46
C ALA A 292 17.31 -5.15 -7.19
N ALA A 293 15.99 -5.02 -7.04
CA ALA A 293 15.23 -5.66 -5.97
C ALA A 293 15.33 -7.20 -6.05
N ALA A 294 15.20 -7.78 -7.25
CA ALA A 294 15.34 -9.22 -7.47
C ALA A 294 16.73 -9.74 -7.09
N ALA A 295 17.78 -8.97 -7.40
CA ALA A 295 19.18 -9.30 -7.12
C ALA A 295 19.49 -9.35 -5.61
N VAL A 296 18.80 -8.56 -4.79
CA VAL A 296 18.91 -8.63 -3.32
C VAL A 296 17.95 -9.64 -2.68
N GLY A 297 17.29 -10.48 -3.50
CA GLY A 297 16.45 -11.58 -3.04
C GLY A 297 14.97 -11.23 -2.86
N TYR A 298 14.52 -10.01 -3.20
CA TYR A 298 13.11 -9.66 -3.10
C TYR A 298 12.26 -10.40 -4.14
N ARG A 299 11.05 -10.82 -3.74
CA ARG A 299 10.04 -11.48 -4.57
C ARG A 299 8.67 -10.95 -4.16
N GLY A 300 7.83 -10.55 -5.11
CA GLY A 300 6.51 -10.01 -4.81
C GLY A 300 6.14 -8.74 -5.58
N PRO A 301 5.01 -8.09 -5.21
CA PRO A 301 4.54 -6.87 -5.84
C PRO A 301 5.44 -5.67 -5.53
N LEU A 302 5.74 -4.87 -6.54
CA LEU A 302 6.62 -3.72 -6.40
C LEU A 302 6.01 -2.51 -7.12
N ALA A 303 5.97 -1.37 -6.45
CA ALA A 303 5.62 -0.09 -7.05
C ALA A 303 6.82 0.85 -7.00
N VAL A 304 7.09 1.55 -8.11
CA VAL A 304 8.12 2.59 -8.21
C VAL A 304 7.41 3.93 -8.32
N ASP A 305 7.49 4.73 -7.26
CA ASP A 305 6.87 6.05 -7.21
C ASP A 305 7.76 7.05 -7.96
N SER A 306 7.13 7.94 -8.72
CA SER A 306 7.80 8.83 -9.67
C SER A 306 6.97 10.09 -9.87
N MET A 307 7.58 11.12 -10.46
CA MET A 307 6.85 12.32 -10.81
C MET A 307 7.49 13.04 -11.99
N THR A 308 6.70 13.87 -12.66
CA THR A 308 7.22 14.98 -13.45
C THR A 308 7.09 16.28 -12.66
N THR A 309 8.05 17.18 -12.79
CA THR A 309 8.04 18.50 -12.16
C THR A 309 7.40 19.56 -13.06
N ALA A 310 7.05 20.72 -12.49
CA ALA A 310 6.44 21.85 -13.20
C ALA A 310 7.31 22.42 -14.33
N ASP A 311 8.63 22.21 -14.29
CA ASP A 311 9.56 22.58 -15.36
C ASP A 311 9.73 21.47 -16.43
N GLY A 312 8.99 20.36 -16.31
CA GLY A 312 9.00 19.24 -17.24
C GLY A 312 10.07 18.18 -16.96
N THR A 313 10.86 18.31 -15.90
CA THR A 313 11.85 17.30 -15.52
C THR A 313 11.17 16.02 -15.03
N LEU A 314 11.70 14.87 -15.45
CA LEU A 314 11.30 13.56 -14.92
C LEU A 314 12.18 13.20 -13.73
N VAL A 315 11.57 12.91 -12.58
CA VAL A 315 12.22 12.25 -11.45
C VAL A 315 11.73 10.79 -11.46
N PRO A 316 12.51 9.86 -12.06
CA PRO A 316 12.01 8.54 -12.42
C PRO A 316 11.97 7.57 -11.23
N VAL A 317 12.59 7.90 -10.09
CA VAL A 317 12.55 7.06 -8.90
C VAL A 317 12.60 7.96 -7.67
N LEU A 318 11.47 8.06 -6.97
CA LEU A 318 11.34 8.74 -5.68
C LEU A 318 11.51 7.76 -4.52
N GLU A 319 10.79 6.64 -4.60
CA GLU A 319 10.82 5.56 -3.62
C GLU A 319 10.26 4.28 -4.25
N VAL A 320 10.50 3.16 -3.56
CA VAL A 320 10.00 1.85 -3.94
C VAL A 320 9.13 1.32 -2.81
N ASN A 321 7.97 0.78 -3.16
CA ASN A 321 7.04 0.15 -2.24
C ASN A 321 6.92 -1.33 -2.58
N ALA A 322 7.49 -2.19 -1.74
CA ALA A 322 7.56 -3.64 -1.94
C ALA A 322 6.35 -4.37 -1.31
N ARG A 323 5.15 -3.92 -1.69
CA ARG A 323 3.85 -4.42 -1.21
C ARG A 323 2.75 -4.15 -2.23
N LEU A 324 1.56 -4.71 -2.00
CA LEU A 324 0.35 -4.25 -2.68
C LEU A 324 0.07 -2.78 -2.33
N SER A 325 -0.55 -2.08 -3.26
CA SER A 325 -0.92 -0.68 -3.11
C SER A 325 -2.34 -0.43 -3.65
N PRO A 326 -3.00 0.67 -3.25
CA PRO A 326 -4.21 1.12 -3.92
C PRO A 326 -4.03 1.26 -5.44
N GLY A 327 -2.87 1.73 -5.93
CA GLY A 327 -2.56 1.77 -7.37
C GLY A 327 -2.61 0.39 -8.03
N THR A 328 -2.12 -0.66 -7.36
CA THR A 328 -2.23 -2.04 -7.84
C THR A 328 -3.68 -2.50 -7.94
N ILE A 329 -4.53 -2.13 -6.98
CA ILE A 329 -5.97 -2.44 -7.02
C ILE A 329 -6.63 -1.70 -8.18
N ALA A 330 -6.32 -0.42 -8.34
CA ALA A 330 -6.81 0.41 -9.44
C ALA A 330 -6.45 -0.21 -10.80
N GLN A 331 -5.19 -0.63 -10.95
CA GLN A 331 -4.66 -1.26 -12.16
C GLN A 331 -5.40 -2.58 -12.47
N ARG A 332 -5.63 -3.43 -11.48
CA ARG A 332 -6.30 -4.73 -11.66
C ARG A 332 -7.78 -4.60 -11.98
N LEU A 333 -8.44 -3.59 -11.43
CA LEU A 333 -9.84 -3.31 -11.72
C LEU A 333 -10.05 -2.55 -13.03
N ASP A 334 -8.97 -2.02 -13.61
CA ASP A 334 -9.05 -0.97 -14.62
C ASP A 334 -10.08 0.10 -14.21
N ALA A 335 -9.87 0.66 -13.03
CA ALA A 335 -10.78 1.61 -12.40
C ALA A 335 -10.03 2.80 -11.84
N ARG A 336 -10.69 3.95 -11.73
CA ARG A 336 -10.22 5.05 -10.89
C ARG A 336 -10.52 4.73 -9.44
N LEU A 337 -9.56 4.92 -8.56
CA LEU A 337 -9.78 4.85 -7.12
C LEU A 337 -9.81 6.25 -6.54
N GLU A 338 -10.77 6.50 -5.67
CA GLU A 338 -10.87 7.73 -4.88
C GLU A 338 -10.81 7.41 -3.38
N LEU A 339 -10.13 8.28 -2.64
CA LEU A 339 -10.16 8.34 -1.19
C LEU A 339 -10.75 9.69 -0.78
N ARG A 340 -11.92 9.64 -0.13
CA ARG A 340 -12.56 10.80 0.48
C ARG A 340 -12.52 10.69 2.00
N ILE A 341 -12.21 11.79 2.68
CA ILE A 341 -12.33 11.86 4.14
C ILE A 341 -13.72 12.38 4.45
N VAL A 342 -14.55 11.56 5.11
CA VAL A 342 -15.96 11.86 5.37
C VAL A 342 -16.23 11.90 6.88
N PRO A 343 -17.17 12.72 7.37
CA PRO A 343 -17.66 12.57 8.74
C PRO A 343 -18.37 11.22 8.87
N VAL A 344 -18.16 10.54 9.99
CA VAL A 344 -18.84 9.28 10.29
C VAL A 344 -19.48 9.38 11.66
N ASP A 345 -20.77 9.13 11.72
CA ASP A 345 -21.59 8.99 12.90
C ASP A 345 -22.31 7.63 12.90
N GLY A 346 -22.19 6.91 14.02
CA GLY A 346 -22.77 5.57 14.16
C GLY A 346 -21.99 4.47 13.43
N ASP A 347 -22.25 3.23 13.86
CA ASP A 347 -21.60 2.03 13.31
C ASP A 347 -22.32 1.51 12.05
N ASP A 348 -23.53 2.00 11.76
CA ASP A 348 -24.36 1.64 10.59
C ASP A 348 -24.07 2.51 9.35
N TRP A 349 -23.07 3.40 9.42
CA TRP A 349 -22.80 4.40 8.38
C TRP A 349 -22.53 3.77 7.00
N PHE A 350 -21.81 2.65 6.96
CA PHE A 350 -21.57 1.93 5.71
C PHE A 350 -22.86 1.41 5.07
N ASP A 351 -23.79 0.90 5.88
CA ASP A 351 -25.09 0.39 5.41
C ASP A 351 -25.91 1.54 4.84
N ARG A 352 -25.98 2.67 5.55
CA ARG A 352 -26.63 3.90 5.07
C ARG A 352 -26.04 4.40 3.76
N LEU A 353 -24.71 4.32 3.59
CA LEU A 353 -24.03 4.68 2.34
C LEU A 353 -24.47 3.77 1.19
N VAL A 354 -24.38 2.45 1.36
CA VAL A 354 -24.73 1.47 0.30
C VAL A 354 -26.18 1.67 -0.14
N ASP A 355 -27.10 1.81 0.81
CA ASP A 355 -28.51 2.10 0.58
C ASP A 355 -28.73 3.41 -0.19
N ALA A 356 -28.01 4.47 0.19
CA ALA A 356 -28.14 5.76 -0.47
C ALA A 356 -27.59 5.74 -1.91
N LEU A 357 -26.50 5.02 -2.15
CA LEU A 357 -25.94 4.82 -3.49
C LEU A 357 -26.88 4.00 -4.38
N ASP A 358 -27.50 2.95 -3.86
CA ASP A 358 -28.42 2.12 -4.64
C ASP A 358 -29.71 2.89 -4.98
N ARG A 359 -30.30 3.63 -4.01
CA ARG A 359 -31.44 4.52 -4.27
C ARG A 359 -31.14 5.57 -5.33
N ALA A 360 -29.91 6.08 -5.35
CA ALA A 360 -29.45 7.04 -6.35
C ALA A 360 -29.03 6.40 -7.68
N ARG A 361 -29.09 5.06 -7.80
CA ARG A 361 -28.61 4.27 -8.96
C ARG A 361 -27.14 4.51 -9.29
N LEU A 362 -26.32 4.80 -8.28
CA LEU A 362 -24.89 5.00 -8.40
C LEU A 362 -24.09 3.75 -8.06
N LEU A 363 -24.68 2.78 -7.35
CA LEU A 363 -23.97 1.59 -6.89
C LEU A 363 -23.59 0.67 -8.05
N ALA A 364 -22.31 0.31 -8.12
CA ALA A 364 -21.81 -0.69 -9.05
C ALA A 364 -22.32 -2.09 -8.70
N THR A 365 -22.73 -2.85 -9.73
CA THR A 365 -23.11 -4.26 -9.61
C THR A 365 -22.49 -5.06 -10.75
N ALA A 366 -22.59 -6.40 -10.70
CA ALA A 366 -22.18 -7.24 -11.82
C ALA A 366 -22.92 -6.79 -13.10
N GLY A 367 -22.17 -6.31 -14.09
CA GLY A 367 -22.71 -5.82 -15.36
C GLY A 367 -23.21 -4.36 -15.37
N ARG A 368 -23.12 -3.61 -14.25
CA ARG A 368 -23.47 -2.19 -14.19
C ARG A 368 -22.29 -1.38 -13.64
N PRO A 369 -21.62 -0.55 -14.47
CA PRO A 369 -20.63 0.42 -14.02
C PRO A 369 -21.24 1.37 -12.98
N GLY A 370 -20.41 1.88 -12.07
CA GLY A 370 -20.86 2.70 -10.95
C GLY A 370 -19.77 2.91 -9.91
N LEU A 371 -20.20 3.34 -8.73
CA LEU A 371 -19.37 3.56 -7.55
C LEU A 371 -19.40 2.30 -6.68
N LEU A 372 -18.23 1.79 -6.33
CA LEU A 372 -18.07 0.63 -5.44
C LEU A 372 -17.29 1.03 -4.18
N PRO A 373 -17.95 1.16 -3.02
CA PRO A 373 -17.27 1.26 -1.73
C PRO A 373 -16.38 0.04 -1.46
N LEU A 374 -15.10 0.27 -1.13
CA LEU A 374 -14.09 -0.78 -1.05
C LEU A 374 -13.74 -1.23 0.37
N ALA A 375 -14.14 -0.46 1.38
CA ALA A 375 -13.89 -0.80 2.77
C ALA A 375 -14.95 -0.17 3.69
N ALA A 376 -15.56 -1.00 4.51
CA ALA A 376 -16.47 -0.60 5.57
C ALA A 376 -15.72 -0.23 6.85
N GLY A 377 -14.68 -0.98 7.21
CA GLY A 377 -13.94 -0.81 8.48
C GLY A 377 -13.16 0.50 8.56
N THR A 378 -12.87 1.12 7.41
CA THR A 378 -12.25 2.44 7.32
C THR A 378 -13.23 3.58 7.55
N LEU A 379 -14.54 3.32 7.61
CA LEU A 379 -15.58 4.29 7.89
C LEU A 379 -15.91 4.26 9.38
N ALA A 380 -15.01 4.82 10.18
CA ALA A 380 -15.16 4.89 11.63
C ALA A 380 -15.09 6.33 12.14
N ALA A 381 -15.91 6.63 13.15
CA ALA A 381 -16.01 7.94 13.77
C ALA A 381 -14.66 8.44 14.35
N PRO A 382 -14.40 9.76 14.35
CA PRO A 382 -15.29 10.82 13.84
C PRO A 382 -15.10 11.12 12.34
N ARG A 383 -14.02 10.64 11.72
CA ARG A 383 -13.67 10.91 10.32
C ARG A 383 -13.20 9.63 9.65
N GLY A 384 -14.01 9.09 8.75
CA GLY A 384 -13.72 7.87 8.00
C GLY A 384 -12.92 8.12 6.72
N TRP A 385 -12.30 7.06 6.22
CA TRP A 385 -11.70 6.99 4.90
C TRP A 385 -12.64 6.20 3.98
N LEU A 386 -13.33 6.91 3.10
CA LEU A 386 -14.18 6.33 2.08
C LEU A 386 -13.33 6.03 0.84
N PHE A 387 -12.93 4.77 0.70
CA PHE A 387 -12.32 4.26 -0.53
C PHE A 387 -13.40 3.83 -1.51
N LEU A 388 -13.33 4.34 -2.74
CA LEU A 388 -14.27 4.05 -3.81
C LEU A 388 -13.51 3.63 -5.07
N ALA A 389 -13.98 2.58 -5.74
CA ALA A 389 -13.68 2.36 -7.14
C ALA A 389 -14.78 2.98 -8.00
N VAL A 390 -14.37 3.80 -8.97
CA VAL A 390 -15.21 4.29 -10.05
C VAL A 390 -15.00 3.35 -11.23
N LEU A 391 -15.97 2.47 -11.46
CA LEU A 391 -15.92 1.46 -12.52
C LEU A 391 -16.49 2.03 -13.82
N GLY A 392 -15.80 1.77 -14.94
CA GLY A 392 -16.16 2.32 -16.26
C GLY A 392 -16.12 3.85 -16.28
N ASP A 393 -17.03 4.46 -17.03
CA ASP A 393 -17.15 5.92 -17.18
C ASP A 393 -18.16 6.54 -16.21
N ALA A 394 -18.35 5.92 -15.04
CA ALA A 394 -19.28 6.44 -14.04
C ALA A 394 -18.85 7.83 -13.54
N ASP A 395 -19.77 8.79 -13.52
CA ASP A 395 -19.53 10.12 -12.99
C ASP A 395 -19.64 10.12 -11.46
N PRO A 396 -18.56 10.45 -10.71
CA PRO A 396 -18.61 10.54 -9.26
C PRO A 396 -19.20 11.88 -8.75
N ALA A 397 -19.55 12.85 -9.60
CA ALA A 397 -20.11 14.14 -9.18
C ALA A 397 -21.41 14.02 -8.34
N PRO A 398 -22.36 13.11 -8.68
CA PRO A 398 -23.56 12.90 -7.88
C PRO A 398 -23.33 12.33 -6.47
N LEU A 399 -22.10 11.91 -6.14
CA LEU A 399 -21.76 11.39 -4.81
C LEU A 399 -21.81 12.47 -3.73
N THR A 400 -21.41 13.71 -4.03
CA THR A 400 -21.39 14.80 -3.04
C THR A 400 -22.74 15.02 -2.37
N PRO A 401 -23.86 15.23 -3.09
CA PRO A 401 -25.17 15.38 -2.46
C PRO A 401 -25.69 14.09 -1.79
N VAL A 402 -25.16 12.92 -2.12
CA VAL A 402 -25.44 11.68 -1.37
C VAL A 402 -24.76 11.73 0.00
N LEU A 403 -23.48 12.10 0.05
CA LEU A 403 -22.72 12.18 1.29
C LEU A 403 -23.26 13.26 2.24
N GLU A 404 -23.68 14.41 1.72
CA GLU A 404 -24.27 15.50 2.51
C GLU A 404 -25.58 15.11 3.23
N ARG A 405 -26.27 14.06 2.77
CA ARG A 405 -27.49 13.53 3.42
C ARG A 405 -27.21 12.45 4.46
N LEU A 406 -25.97 11.96 4.52
CA LEU A 406 -25.53 10.95 5.50
C LEU A 406 -24.98 11.58 6.78
N THR A 407 -24.52 12.83 6.67
CA THR A 407 -24.03 13.71 7.74
C THR A 407 -25.15 14.57 8.30
#